data_AF-A0A1S3D8B1-F1
#
_entry.id   AF-A0A1S3D8B1-F1
#
_cell.length_a   1.000
_cell.length_b   1.000
_cell.length_c   1.000
_cell.angle_alpha   90.00
_cell.angle_beta   90.00
_cell.angle_gamma   90.00
#
_symmetry.space_group_name_H-M   'P 1'
#
loop_
_entity.id
_entity.type
_entity.pdbx_description
1 polymer ?
#
loop_
_entity_poly.entity_id
_entity_poly.type
_entity_poly.pdbx_seq_one_letter_code
_entity_poly.pdbx_strand_id
1 'polypeptide(L)' 'MVVEQGNQLCFSTKAMPQCNQGYRAENTVEKKIDAHCVQDGQLARQWKEQARRGEHIAAMQKKNPNKTITVEVPTKCVAA' A
#
# COMPACT_ATOMS: atom_id res chain seq x y z
N MET A 1 0.98 -2.49 -0.79
CA MET A 1 0.38 -1.16 -1.01
C MET A 1 0.59 -0.28 0.21
N VAL A 2 1.05 0.94 -0.03
CA VAL A 2 1.28 2.01 0.96
C VAL A 2 0.71 3.32 0.41
N VAL A 3 0.12 4.14 1.28
CA VAL A 3 -0.43 5.46 0.94
C VAL A 3 0.16 6.50 1.90
N GLU A 4 0.57 7.64 1.35
CA GLU A 4 1.08 8.77 2.12
C GLU A 4 -0.08 9.69 2.50
N GLN A 5 -0.27 9.95 3.80
CA GLN A 5 -1.30 10.86 4.31
C GLN A 5 -0.65 11.86 5.26
N GLY A 6 -0.30 13.04 4.74
CA GLY A 6 0.43 14.05 5.51
C GLY A 6 1.75 13.50 6.03
N ASN A 7 1.94 13.51 7.35
CA ASN A 7 3.15 12.98 8.01
C ASN A 7 3.02 11.49 8.41
N GLN A 8 2.10 10.74 7.82
CA GLN A 8 1.87 9.33 8.10
C GLN A 8 1.97 8.47 6.83
N LEU A 9 2.46 7.25 7.03
CA LEU A 9 2.46 6.20 6.03
C LEU A 9 1.44 5.14 6.44
N CYS A 10 0.44 4.93 5.59
CA CYS A 10 -0.65 3.99 5.81
C CYS A 10 -0.43 2.74 4.98
N PHE A 11 -0.29 1.60 5.65
CA PHE A 11 -0.06 0.31 5.03
C PHE A 11 -1.33 -0.53 5.10
N SER A 12 -1.71 -1.15 3.98
CA SER A 12 -2.79 -2.14 4.00
C SER A 12 -2.38 -3.32 4.90
N THR A 13 -3.27 -3.73 5.81
CA THR A 13 -3.05 -4.94 6.63
C THR A 13 -3.27 -6.22 5.85
N LYS A 14 -3.89 -6.13 4.66
CA LYS A 14 -4.13 -7.23 3.72
C LYS A 14 -3.32 -7.05 2.45
N ALA A 15 -3.04 -8.16 1.75
CA ALA A 15 -2.43 -8.11 0.42
C ALA A 15 -3.35 -7.38 -0.56
N MET A 16 -2.79 -6.45 -1.33
CA MET A 16 -3.54 -5.64 -2.30
C MET A 16 -2.91 -5.81 -3.68
N PRO A 17 -3.73 -5.88 -4.75
CA PRO A 17 -3.24 -5.87 -6.13
C PRO A 17 -2.37 -4.65 -6.38
N GLN A 18 -1.20 -4.88 -6.98
CA GLN A 18 -0.27 -3.85 -7.44
C GLN A 18 0.23 -4.30 -8.81
N CYS A 19 0.53 -3.35 -9.70
CA CYS A 19 1.22 -3.70 -10.95
C CYS A 19 2.68 -4.04 -10.67
N ASN A 20 3.21 -5.01 -11.40
CA ASN A 20 4.62 -5.36 -11.34
C ASN A 20 5.49 -4.20 -11.84
N GLN A 21 6.77 -4.24 -11.49
CA GLN A 21 7.75 -3.29 -12.01
C GLN A 21 7.77 -3.32 -13.54
N GLY A 22 7.76 -2.15 -14.18
CA GLY A 22 7.66 -2.01 -15.64
C GLY A 22 6.23 -2.05 -16.18
N TYR A 23 5.22 -2.17 -15.31
CA TYR A 23 3.80 -2.09 -15.67
C TYR A 23 3.12 -0.96 -14.90
N ARG A 24 2.14 -0.32 -15.53
CA ARG A 24 1.28 0.70 -14.91
C ARG A 24 -0.17 0.25 -14.91
N ALA A 25 -0.95 0.79 -13.98
CA ALA A 25 -2.39 0.57 -13.96
C ALA A 25 -3.02 1.23 -15.19
N GLU A 26 -3.77 0.46 -15.98
CA GLU A 26 -4.63 1.00 -17.04
C GLU A 26 -5.97 1.43 -16.46
N ASN A 27 -6.53 0.58 -15.59
CA ASN A 27 -7.79 0.81 -14.91
C ASN A 27 -7.63 0.61 -13.40
N THR A 28 -8.34 1.44 -12.64
CA THR A 28 -8.42 1.37 -11.18
C THR A 28 -9.88 1.26 -10.73
N VAL A 29 -10.09 0.75 -9.53
CA VAL A 29 -11.36 0.82 -8.83
C VAL A 29 -11.14 1.37 -7.43
N GLU A 30 -12.01 2.28 -7.02
CA GLU A 30 -11.99 2.81 -5.66
C GLU A 30 -12.43 1.74 -4.66
N LYS A 31 -11.65 1.53 -3.61
CA LYS A 31 -12.00 0.64 -2.49
C LYS A 31 -11.69 1.28 -1.16
N LYS A 32 -12.57 1.06 -0.18
CA LYS A 32 -12.27 1.30 1.23
C LYS A 32 -11.53 0.10 1.79
N ILE A 33 -10.37 0.34 2.38
CA ILE A 33 -9.52 -0.69 2.98
C ILE A 33 -9.16 -0.32 4.41
N ASP A 34 -8.98 -1.36 5.23
CA ASP A 34 -8.42 -1.22 6.55
C ASP A 34 -6.90 -1.13 6.46
N ALA A 35 -6.34 -0.08 7.05
CA ALA A 35 -4.93 0.22 7.04
C ALA A 35 -4.39 0.44 8.45
N HIS A 36 -3.10 0.20 8.59
CA HIS A 36 -2.33 0.59 9.75
C HIS A 36 -1.44 1.78 9.37
N CYS A 37 -1.76 2.95 9.90
CA CYS A 37 -1.01 4.17 9.70
C CYS A 37 0.01 4.38 10.82
N VAL A 38 1.26 4.62 10.43
CA VAL A 38 2.38 4.94 11.32
C VAL A 38 2.94 6.30 10.95
N GLN A 39 3.56 6.99 11.91
CA GLN A 39 4.27 8.25 11.62
C GLN A 39 5.41 7.99 10.63
N ASP A 40 5.66 8.96 9.74
CA ASP A 40 6.81 8.89 8.84
C ASP A 40 8.10 8.91 9.68
N GLY A 41 8.87 7.84 9.54
CA GLY A 41 10.09 7.57 10.29
C GLY A 41 10.90 6.51 9.58
N GLN A 42 12.14 6.28 10.03
CA GLN A 42 13.10 5.43 9.32
C GLN A 42 12.55 4.03 8.99
N LEU A 43 11.91 3.37 9.96
CA LEU A 43 11.32 2.04 9.78
C LEU A 43 10.13 2.06 8.81
N ALA A 44 9.27 3.08 8.90
CA ALA A 44 8.13 3.23 8.00
C ALA A 44 8.59 3.47 6.54
N ARG A 45 9.69 4.21 6.35
CA ARG A 45 10.31 4.40 5.03
C ARG A 45 10.87 3.11 4.46
N GLN A 46 11.50 2.26 5.29
CA GLN A 46 11.95 0.94 4.84
C GLN A 46 10.78 0.07 4.37
N TRP A 47 9.67 0.06 5.12
CA TRP A 47 8.46 -0.64 4.73
C TRP A 47 7.83 -0.06 3.46
N LYS A 48 7.87 1.27 3.27
CA LYS A 48 7.40 1.92 2.04
C LYS A 48 8.15 1.41 0.81
N GLU A 49 9.47 1.28 0.91
CA GLU A 49 10.28 0.77 -0.19
C GLU A 49 10.01 -0.72 -0.48
N GLN A 50 9.80 -1.54 0.56
CA GLN A 50 9.34 -2.93 0.39
C GLN A 50 7.96 -2.98 -0.30
N ALA A 51 7.00 -2.14 0.14
CA ALA A 51 5.67 -2.07 -0.47
C ALA A 51 5.75 -1.73 -1.97
N ARG A 52 6.62 -0.79 -2.34
CA ARG A 52 6.82 -0.34 -3.73
C ARG A 52 7.39 -1.42 -4.63
N ARG A 53 8.19 -2.32 -4.07
CA ARG A 53 8.73 -3.50 -4.76
C ARG A 53 7.72 -4.63 -4.89
N GLY A 54 6.51 -4.45 -4.36
CA GLY A 54 5.51 -5.52 -4.25
C GLY A 54 5.87 -6.57 -3.20
N GLU A 55 6.84 -6.29 -2.33
CA GLU A 55 7.27 -7.22 -1.29
C GLU A 55 6.24 -7.32 -0.18
N HIS A 56 6.21 -8.49 0.43
CA HIS A 56 5.32 -8.78 1.52
C HIS A 56 5.87 -8.25 2.86
N ILE A 57 5.20 -7.27 3.47
CA ILE A 57 5.63 -6.68 4.75
C ILE A 57 5.00 -7.46 5.91
N ALA A 58 5.70 -8.51 6.37
CA ALA A 58 5.22 -9.40 7.43
C ALA A 58 4.82 -8.68 8.72
N ALA A 59 5.48 -7.57 9.03
CA ALA A 59 5.17 -6.74 10.19
C ALA A 59 3.74 -6.17 10.13
N MET A 60 3.23 -5.84 8.93
CA MET A 60 1.89 -5.23 8.77
C MET A 60 0.76 -6.25 8.85
N GLN A 61 0.98 -7.52 8.48
CA GLN A 61 -0.05 -8.56 8.63
C GLN A 61 -0.45 -8.79 10.09
N LYS A 62 0.50 -8.61 11.02
CA LYS A 62 0.29 -8.83 12.46
C LYS A 62 -0.25 -7.59 13.17
N LYS A 63 -0.45 -6.47 12.47
CA LYS A 63 -0.93 -5.21 13.06
C LYS A 63 -2.43 -5.09 12.89
N ASN A 64 -3.08 -4.65 13.96
CA ASN A 64 -4.48 -4.27 13.88
C ASN A 64 -4.61 -2.97 13.07
N PRO A 65 -5.62 -2.88 12.19
CA PRO A 65 -5.89 -1.63 11.49
C PRO A 65 -6.30 -0.55 12.51
N ASN A 66 -5.83 0.67 12.27
CA ASN A 66 -6.18 1.84 13.09
C ASN A 66 -6.92 2.91 12.28
N LYS A 67 -7.08 2.71 10.97
CA LYS A 67 -7.76 3.64 10.07
C LYS A 67 -8.36 2.88 8.90
N THR A 68 -9.51 3.34 8.41
CA THR A 68 -10.05 2.93 7.11
C THR A 68 -9.75 4.05 6.12
N ILE A 69 -9.14 3.71 4.99
CA ILE A 69 -8.77 4.66 3.94
C ILE A 69 -9.38 4.25 2.61
N THR A 70 -9.64 5.23 1.76
CA THR A 70 -10.09 5.01 0.39
C THR A 70 -8.88 5.01 -0.53
N VAL A 71 -8.73 3.98 -1.36
CA VAL A 71 -7.59 3.81 -2.27
C VAL A 71 -8.05 3.35 -3.65
N GLU A 72 -7.25 3.68 -4.65
CA GLU A 72 -7.41 3.15 -5.99
C GLU A 72 -6.62 1.85 -6.14
N VAL A 73 -7.32 0.78 -6.51
CA VAL A 73 -6.74 -0.55 -6.69
C VAL A 73 -6.71 -0.88 -8.18
N PRO A 74 -5.57 -1.26 -8.75
CA PRO A 74 -5.51 -1.64 -10.16
C PRO A 74 -6.37 -2.88 -10.43
N THR A 75 -7.19 -2.79 -11.46
CA THR A 75 -7.97 -3.92 -11.99
C THR A 75 -7.34 -4.49 -13.26
N LYS A 76 -6.52 -3.68 -13.96
CA LYS A 76 -5.74 -4.09 -15.12
C LYS A 76 -4.41 -3.35 -15.17
N CYS A 77 -3.34 -4.08 -15.48
CA CYS A 77 -1.99 -3.55 -15.65
C CYS A 77 -1.54 -3.71 -17.11
N VAL A 78 -0.83 -2.72 -17.64
CA VAL A 78 -0.24 -2.71 -18.99
C VAL A 78 1.23 -2.31 -18.91
N ALA A 79 2.03 -2.69 -19.90
CA ALA A 79 3.44 -2.27 -19.96
C ALA A 79 3.53 -0.73 -19.93
N ALA A 80 4.41 -0.21 -19.07
CA ALA A 80 4.58 1.21 -18.83
C ALA A 80 5.37 1.90 -19.96
#